data_AF-A0A816WBC3-F1
#
_entry.id   AF-A0A816WBC3-F1
#
_cell.length_a   1.000
_cell.length_b   1.000
_cell.length_c   1.000
_cell.angle_alpha   90.00
_cell.angle_beta   90.00
_cell.angle_gamma   90.00
#
_symmetry.space_group_name_H-M   'P 1'
#
loop_
_entity.id
_entity.type
_entity.pdbx_description
1 polymer ?
#
loop_
_entity_poly.entity_id
_entity_poly.type
_entity_poly.pdbx_seq_one_letter_code
_entity_poly.pdbx_strand_id
1 'polypeptide(L)'
;MYVSLCPLLFLCLIIITLVSPSASTRWWYDDHLSLREINAQENFSFPKDFLFGTASSAYQYEGAYLADGKTLTNWDVFTSIPGKIADGSHGKVAVDHYHLYPEDLDLMKDLGVNSYRFSLSWARILLHGRFGDVNMEGIDHYNRMINAILKKGMEPFITLTHYDIPQELELIYGSWLDPQVREDFVHYAEICFRQTLWEQS
;
A
#
# COMPACT_ATOMS: atom_id res chain seq x y z
N MET A 1 -66.23 39.44 41.43
CA MET A 1 -64.96 39.80 42.11
C MET A 1 -63.97 38.68 41.82
N TYR A 2 -62.91 39.06 41.09
CA TYR A 2 -61.68 38.37 40.71
C TYR A 2 -61.49 36.86 40.92
N VAL A 3 -61.19 36.24 39.77
CA VAL A 3 -60.57 34.94 39.51
C VAL A 3 -59.32 34.72 40.37
N SER A 4 -59.23 33.59 41.08
CA SER A 4 -57.94 33.10 41.60
C SER A 4 -57.47 31.92 40.75
N LEU A 5 -56.69 32.26 39.74
CA LEU A 5 -55.97 31.42 38.78
C LEU A 5 -54.81 30.63 39.44
N CYS A 6 -55.01 30.08 40.64
CA CYS A 6 -53.90 29.64 41.49
C CYS A 6 -53.69 28.12 41.71
N PRO A 7 -54.59 27.16 41.38
CA PRO A 7 -54.23 25.74 41.50
C PRO A 7 -53.58 25.15 40.24
N LEU A 8 -53.80 25.73 39.06
CA LEU A 8 -53.29 25.18 37.79
C LEU A 8 -51.80 25.46 37.57
N LEU A 9 -51.25 26.55 38.13
CA LEU A 9 -49.82 26.86 38.03
C LEU A 9 -48.94 25.96 38.90
N PHE A 10 -49.47 25.44 40.01
CA PHE A 10 -48.74 24.48 40.85
C PHE A 10 -48.72 23.06 40.27
N LEU A 11 -49.75 22.67 39.51
CA LEU A 11 -49.78 21.39 38.81
C LEU A 11 -48.85 21.37 37.58
N CYS A 12 -48.66 22.50 36.89
CA CYS A 12 -47.70 22.59 35.79
C CYS A 12 -46.22 22.48 36.25
N LEU A 13 -45.88 22.96 37.45
CA LEU A 13 -44.50 22.89 37.97
C LEU A 13 -44.09 21.48 38.45
N ILE A 14 -45.04 20.65 38.88
CA ILE A 14 -44.78 19.25 39.26
C ILE A 14 -44.66 18.33 38.04
N ILE A 15 -45.35 18.65 36.93
CA ILE A 15 -45.23 17.87 35.68
C ILE A 15 -43.88 18.16 34.97
N ILE A 16 -43.33 19.36 35.10
CA ILE A 16 -42.04 19.74 34.46
C ILE A 16 -40.81 19.17 35.20
N THR A 17 -40.93 18.75 36.46
CA THR A 17 -39.79 18.20 37.23
C THR A 17 -39.78 16.66 37.33
N LEU A 18 -40.87 15.97 36.97
CA LEU A 18 -40.93 14.49 36.95
C LEU A 18 -40.83 13.87 35.56
N VAL A 19 -40.78 14.68 34.51
CA VAL A 19 -40.36 14.24 33.17
C VAL A 19 -39.15 15.08 32.77
N SER A 20 -38.03 14.84 33.45
CA SER A 20 -36.77 14.88 32.74
C SER A 20 -36.68 13.53 32.03
N PRO A 21 -36.90 13.43 30.70
CA PRO A 21 -36.27 12.33 30.02
C PRO A 21 -34.78 12.61 30.20
N SER A 22 -34.09 11.79 30.97
CA SER A 22 -32.68 11.50 30.73
C SER A 22 -32.56 10.82 29.36
N ALA A 23 -32.97 11.52 28.32
CA ALA A 23 -32.80 11.20 26.91
C ALA A 23 -31.90 12.27 26.30
N SER A 24 -30.76 12.53 26.94
CA SER A 24 -29.72 13.39 26.37
C SER A 24 -28.33 12.75 26.38
N THR A 25 -28.18 11.50 26.80
CA THR A 25 -26.89 10.77 26.69
C THR A 25 -26.88 9.66 25.63
N ARG A 26 -27.95 9.51 24.82
CA ARG A 26 -28.06 8.43 23.82
C ARG A 26 -28.25 8.89 22.37
N TRP A 27 -28.01 10.17 22.06
CA TRP A 27 -28.15 10.67 20.68
C TRP A 27 -26.84 10.59 19.87
N TRP A 28 -25.71 10.32 20.51
CA TRP A 28 -24.39 10.31 19.87
C TRP A 28 -23.75 8.91 19.82
N TYR A 29 -24.43 7.87 20.29
CA TYR A 29 -23.89 6.50 20.38
C TYR A 29 -24.60 5.47 19.50
N ASP A 30 -25.73 5.81 18.87
CA ASP A 30 -26.54 4.87 18.08
C ASP A 30 -26.65 5.25 16.58
N ASP A 31 -25.72 6.08 16.07
CA ASP A 31 -25.60 6.39 14.62
C ASP A 31 -24.67 5.41 13.88
N HIS A 32 -24.55 4.18 14.37
CA HIS A 32 -23.87 3.12 13.63
C HIS A 32 -24.82 2.54 12.58
N LEU A 33 -25.07 3.31 11.51
CA LEU A 33 -25.59 2.75 10.27
C LEU A 33 -24.64 1.62 9.84
N SER A 34 -25.15 0.40 9.79
CA SER A 34 -24.37 -0.73 9.31
C SER A 34 -24.03 -0.51 7.84
N LEU A 35 -22.86 -1.00 7.40
CA LEU A 35 -22.49 -0.96 5.97
C LEU A 35 -23.57 -1.59 5.07
N ARG A 36 -24.35 -2.53 5.61
CA ARG A 36 -25.51 -3.12 4.94
C ARG A 36 -26.65 -2.13 4.74
N GLU A 37 -26.93 -1.29 5.74
CA GLU A 37 -27.97 -0.26 5.66
C GLU A 37 -27.55 0.88 4.73
N ILE A 38 -26.27 1.27 4.74
CA ILE A 38 -25.72 2.25 3.80
C ILE A 38 -25.83 1.74 2.36
N ASN A 39 -25.41 0.49 2.11
CA ASN A 39 -25.50 -0.13 0.78
C ASN A 39 -26.94 -0.41 0.32
N ALA A 40 -27.90 -0.53 1.24
CA ALA A 40 -29.32 -0.74 0.91
C ALA A 40 -30.06 0.57 0.62
N GLN A 41 -29.61 1.69 1.19
CA GLN A 41 -30.21 3.01 0.98
C GLN A 41 -29.65 3.74 -0.24
N GLU A 42 -28.37 3.51 -0.57
CA GLU A 42 -27.70 4.11 -1.72
C GLU A 42 -27.69 3.11 -2.89
N ASN A 43 -28.38 3.42 -3.99
CA ASN A 43 -28.21 2.72 -5.29
C ASN A 43 -26.85 3.07 -5.93
N PHE A 44 -25.79 3.02 -5.14
CA PHE A 44 -24.45 3.40 -5.56
C PHE A 44 -23.76 2.21 -6.23
N SER A 45 -23.26 2.45 -7.44
CA SER A 45 -22.39 1.52 -8.14
C SER A 45 -21.15 2.27 -8.59
N PHE A 46 -19.99 1.61 -8.48
CA PHE A 46 -18.76 2.14 -9.02
C PHE A 46 -18.84 2.22 -10.55
N PRO A 47 -18.10 3.15 -11.19
CA PRO A 47 -17.91 3.13 -12.64
C PRO A 47 -17.47 1.73 -13.11
N LYS A 48 -17.90 1.32 -14.31
CA LYS A 48 -17.60 -0.02 -14.85
C LYS A 48 -16.10 -0.29 -15.01
N ASP A 49 -15.34 0.78 -15.18
CA ASP A 49 -13.89 0.83 -15.35
C ASP A 49 -13.15 1.17 -14.03
N PHE A 50 -13.86 1.16 -12.89
CA PHE A 50 -13.22 1.38 -11.61
C PHE A 50 -12.23 0.25 -11.29
N LEU A 51 -11.03 0.64 -10.84
CA LEU A 51 -9.97 -0.30 -10.52
C LEU A 51 -10.01 -0.70 -9.04
N PHE A 52 -10.23 -1.98 -8.80
CA PHE A 52 -10.05 -2.63 -7.51
C PHE A 52 -8.80 -3.50 -7.59
N GLY A 53 -7.82 -3.22 -6.74
CA GLY A 53 -6.54 -3.89 -6.78
C GLY A 53 -5.96 -4.22 -5.42
N THR A 54 -4.90 -5.00 -5.45
CA THR A 54 -4.03 -5.26 -4.30
C THR A 54 -2.70 -4.52 -4.49
N ALA A 55 -1.92 -4.42 -3.41
CA ALA A 55 -0.63 -3.74 -3.47
C ALA A 55 0.44 -4.45 -2.64
N SER A 56 1.67 -4.42 -3.16
CA SER A 56 2.87 -4.96 -2.53
C SER A 56 4.07 -4.00 -2.64
N SER A 57 5.20 -4.40 -2.05
CA SER A 57 6.51 -3.79 -2.26
C SER A 57 7.57 -4.88 -2.35
N ALA A 58 8.64 -4.62 -3.10
CA ALA A 58 9.67 -5.59 -3.44
C ALA A 58 10.31 -6.23 -2.20
N TYR A 59 10.85 -5.43 -1.27
CA TYR A 59 11.51 -5.98 -0.08
C TYR A 59 10.58 -6.77 0.85
N GLN A 60 9.29 -6.41 0.88
CA GLN A 60 8.31 -7.12 1.70
C GLN A 60 7.83 -8.43 1.07
N TYR A 61 7.89 -8.55 -0.26
CA TYR A 61 7.26 -9.67 -0.99
C TYR A 61 8.27 -10.60 -1.68
N GLU A 62 9.23 -10.04 -2.42
CA GLU A 62 10.07 -10.80 -3.36
C GLU A 62 10.92 -11.86 -2.68
N GLY A 63 11.71 -11.47 -1.67
CA GLY A 63 12.82 -12.31 -1.21
C GLY A 63 13.93 -12.40 -2.25
N ALA A 64 14.54 -13.59 -2.37
CA ALA A 64 15.63 -13.88 -3.31
C ALA A 64 16.72 -12.80 -3.29
N TYR A 65 17.12 -12.38 -2.09
CA TYR A 65 17.81 -11.10 -1.86
C TYR A 65 19.20 -10.97 -2.50
N LEU A 66 19.82 -12.09 -2.89
CA LEU A 66 21.09 -12.20 -3.62
C LEU A 66 21.00 -13.08 -4.87
N ALA A 67 19.79 -13.44 -5.30
CA ALA A 67 19.61 -14.23 -6.52
C ALA A 67 19.79 -13.35 -7.75
N ASP A 68 20.26 -13.97 -8.84
CA ASP A 68 20.26 -13.39 -10.19
C ASP A 68 20.87 -11.99 -10.26
N GLY A 69 22.02 -11.83 -9.60
CA GLY A 69 22.81 -10.61 -9.62
C GLY A 69 22.33 -9.48 -8.71
N LYS A 70 21.19 -9.62 -8.00
CA LYS A 70 20.71 -8.59 -7.07
C LYS A 70 21.77 -8.28 -5.99
N THR A 71 22.00 -7.00 -5.72
CA THR A 71 22.85 -6.53 -4.61
C THR A 71 22.03 -6.19 -3.36
N LEU A 72 22.74 -5.96 -2.26
CA LEU A 72 22.11 -5.59 -0.99
C LEU A 72 21.44 -4.22 -1.07
N THR A 73 20.29 -4.13 -0.42
CA THR A 73 19.59 -2.88 -0.15
C THR A 73 19.99 -2.33 1.22
N ASN A 74 19.66 -1.07 1.49
CA ASN A 74 19.70 -0.48 2.82
C ASN A 74 18.94 -1.33 3.87
N TRP A 75 17.79 -1.91 3.50
CA TRP A 75 17.00 -2.75 4.37
C TRP A 75 17.63 -4.12 4.64
N ASP A 76 18.29 -4.73 3.65
CA ASP A 76 19.07 -5.97 3.86
C ASP A 76 20.12 -5.77 4.96
N VAL A 77 20.81 -4.63 4.94
CA VAL A 77 21.80 -4.28 5.97
C VAL A 77 21.13 -3.92 7.28
N PHE A 78 20.11 -3.06 7.27
CA PHE A 78 19.44 -2.59 8.49
C PHE A 78 18.85 -3.75 9.30
N THR A 79 18.17 -4.70 8.64
CA THR A 79 17.57 -5.87 9.30
C THR A 79 18.60 -6.85 9.86
N SER A 80 19.84 -6.82 9.37
CA SER A 80 20.94 -7.64 9.91
C SER A 80 21.50 -7.13 11.25
N ILE A 81 21.17 -5.90 11.64
CA ILE A 81 21.66 -5.29 12.89
C ILE A 81 20.83 -5.84 14.07
N PRO A 82 21.47 -6.49 15.06
CA PRO A 82 20.76 -7.03 16.22
C PRO A 82 19.92 -5.96 16.95
N GLY A 83 18.65 -6.30 17.22
CA GLY A 83 17.72 -5.45 17.95
C GLY A 83 17.06 -4.32 17.13
N LYS A 84 17.32 -4.22 15.82
CA LYS A 84 16.61 -3.25 14.95
C LYS A 84 15.22 -3.72 14.52
N ILE A 85 15.03 -5.02 14.40
CA ILE A 85 13.73 -5.64 14.12
C ILE A 85 13.24 -6.32 15.40
N ALA A 86 11.99 -6.07 15.78
CA ALA A 86 11.43 -6.46 17.07
C ALA A 86 11.51 -7.98 17.34
N ASP A 87 11.33 -8.79 16.29
CA ASP A 87 11.43 -10.26 16.33
C ASP A 87 12.75 -10.79 15.73
N GLY A 88 13.63 -9.90 15.29
CA GLY A 88 14.89 -10.26 14.63
C GLY A 88 14.74 -10.84 13.22
N SER A 89 13.56 -10.77 12.60
CA SER A 89 13.32 -11.26 11.25
C SER A 89 13.94 -10.37 10.16
N HIS A 90 13.94 -10.86 8.92
CA HIS A 90 14.53 -10.17 7.76
C HIS A 90 13.84 -10.57 6.45
N GLY A 91 14.01 -9.76 5.39
CA GLY A 91 13.39 -9.93 4.07
C GLY A 91 14.09 -10.90 3.11
N LYS A 92 15.08 -11.69 3.56
CA LYS A 92 15.90 -12.53 2.67
C LYS A 92 15.10 -13.50 1.79
N VAL A 93 14.01 -14.04 2.36
CA VAL A 93 13.04 -14.93 1.67
C VAL A 93 11.68 -14.26 1.55
N ALA A 94 11.25 -13.47 2.55
CA ALA A 94 9.94 -12.83 2.57
C ALA A 94 8.79 -13.84 2.37
N VAL A 95 7.84 -13.56 1.46
CA VAL A 95 6.82 -14.54 1.01
C VAL A 95 7.22 -15.23 -0.30
N ASP A 96 8.48 -15.07 -0.73
CA ASP A 96 9.08 -15.68 -1.92
C ASP A 96 8.35 -15.35 -3.24
N HIS A 97 7.76 -14.16 -3.33
CA HIS A 97 7.06 -13.69 -4.53
C HIS A 97 7.97 -13.67 -5.76
N TYR A 98 9.30 -13.57 -5.58
CA TYR A 98 10.25 -13.63 -6.68
C TYR A 98 10.10 -14.91 -7.51
N HIS A 99 9.84 -16.05 -6.84
CA HIS A 99 9.62 -17.34 -7.50
C HIS A 99 8.13 -17.67 -7.66
N LEU A 100 7.28 -17.23 -6.72
CA LEU A 100 5.86 -17.60 -6.61
C LEU A 100 4.88 -16.58 -7.20
N TYR A 101 5.36 -15.54 -7.89
CA TYR A 101 4.47 -14.56 -8.52
C TYR A 101 3.43 -15.19 -9.46
N PRO A 102 3.67 -16.28 -10.21
CA PRO A 102 2.62 -16.86 -11.06
C PRO A 102 1.40 -17.31 -10.26
N GLU A 103 1.62 -17.99 -9.13
CA GLU A 103 0.61 -18.47 -8.20
C GLU A 103 -0.08 -17.33 -7.47
N ASP A 104 0.68 -16.34 -7.01
CA ASP A 104 0.11 -15.15 -6.35
C ASP A 104 -0.82 -14.37 -7.28
N LEU A 105 -0.46 -14.30 -8.57
CA LEU A 105 -1.31 -13.67 -9.58
C LEU A 105 -2.55 -14.52 -9.91
N ASP A 106 -2.51 -15.85 -9.79
CA ASP A 106 -3.71 -16.69 -9.86
C ASP A 106 -4.67 -16.40 -8.70
N LEU A 107 -4.15 -16.27 -7.48
CA LEU A 107 -4.95 -15.90 -6.30
C LEU A 107 -5.61 -14.52 -6.46
N MET A 108 -4.88 -13.54 -7.01
CA MET A 108 -5.46 -12.22 -7.31
C MET A 108 -6.57 -12.32 -8.35
N LYS A 109 -6.39 -13.17 -9.38
CA LYS A 109 -7.43 -13.39 -10.38
C LYS A 109 -8.69 -14.00 -9.78
N ASP A 110 -8.53 -15.00 -8.92
CA ASP A 110 -9.63 -15.67 -8.22
C ASP A 110 -10.36 -14.74 -7.24
N LEU A 111 -9.64 -13.80 -6.63
CA LEU A 111 -10.21 -12.73 -5.81
C LEU A 111 -11.09 -11.77 -6.62
N GLY A 112 -10.90 -11.69 -7.94
CA GLY A 112 -11.67 -10.83 -8.84
C GLY A 112 -11.19 -9.37 -8.89
N VAL A 113 -9.96 -9.10 -8.45
CA VAL A 113 -9.34 -7.77 -8.65
C VAL A 113 -8.91 -7.58 -10.10
N ASN A 114 -8.83 -6.32 -10.53
CA ASN A 114 -8.50 -5.92 -11.90
C ASN A 114 -7.25 -5.04 -12.00
N SER A 115 -6.55 -4.78 -10.90
CA SER A 115 -5.24 -4.12 -10.91
C SER A 115 -4.32 -4.68 -9.83
N TYR A 116 -3.01 -4.56 -10.06
CA TYR A 116 -1.99 -4.93 -9.09
C TYR A 116 -0.90 -3.88 -9.03
N ARG A 117 -0.70 -3.28 -7.86
CA ARG A 117 0.40 -2.34 -7.62
C ARG A 117 1.58 -3.05 -6.98
N PHE A 118 2.74 -3.01 -7.61
CA PHE A 118 3.98 -3.54 -7.02
C PHE A 118 5.12 -2.54 -7.18
N SER A 119 6.22 -2.75 -6.48
CA SER A 119 7.43 -1.94 -6.66
C SER A 119 8.54 -2.72 -7.34
N LEU A 120 9.41 -2.01 -8.05
CA LEU A 120 10.66 -2.55 -8.55
C LEU A 120 11.72 -2.40 -7.47
N SER A 121 12.61 -3.39 -7.33
CA SER A 121 13.78 -3.27 -6.47
C SER A 121 14.91 -2.61 -7.24
N TRP A 122 15.29 -1.41 -6.80
CA TRP A 122 16.37 -0.65 -7.44
C TRP A 122 17.68 -1.47 -7.41
N ALA A 123 18.01 -2.09 -6.27
CA ALA A 123 19.19 -2.94 -6.14
C ALA A 123 19.15 -4.25 -6.95
N ARG A 124 18.00 -4.60 -7.54
CA ARG A 124 17.88 -5.72 -8.49
C ARG A 124 18.12 -5.28 -9.93
N ILE A 125 17.74 -4.05 -10.28
CA ILE A 125 17.85 -3.52 -11.66
C ILE A 125 19.21 -2.84 -11.90
N LEU A 126 19.65 -2.01 -10.95
CA LEU A 126 20.83 -1.18 -11.11
C LEU A 126 21.69 -1.24 -9.84
N LEU A 127 22.70 -2.09 -9.90
CA LEU A 127 23.39 -2.62 -8.72
C LEU A 127 24.26 -1.57 -8.01
N HIS A 128 24.88 -0.67 -8.77
CA HIS A 128 25.88 0.30 -8.30
C HIS A 128 25.51 1.75 -8.70
N GLY A 129 24.21 2.06 -8.76
CA GLY A 129 23.74 3.37 -9.24
C GLY A 129 24.11 3.64 -10.70
N ARG A 130 24.22 4.91 -11.08
CA ARG A 130 24.42 5.36 -12.48
C ARG A 130 25.74 4.94 -13.13
N PHE A 131 26.67 4.42 -12.33
CA PHE A 131 27.97 3.93 -12.81
C PHE A 131 28.02 2.39 -12.92
N GLY A 132 26.96 1.70 -12.48
CA GLY A 132 26.84 0.26 -12.58
C GLY A 132 26.21 -0.20 -13.88
N ASP A 133 26.48 -1.45 -14.24
CA ASP A 133 25.77 -2.13 -15.33
C ASP A 133 24.32 -2.42 -14.94
N VAL A 134 23.45 -2.43 -15.95
CA VAL A 134 22.06 -2.87 -15.79
C VAL A 134 22.03 -4.38 -15.64
N ASN A 135 21.39 -4.87 -14.58
CA ASN A 135 21.20 -6.29 -14.37
C ASN A 135 20.02 -6.80 -15.19
N MET A 136 20.31 -7.41 -16.35
CA MET A 136 19.29 -7.89 -17.28
C MET A 136 18.43 -9.02 -16.70
N GLU A 137 18.95 -9.86 -15.80
CA GLU A 137 18.11 -10.89 -15.15
C GLU A 137 17.03 -10.27 -14.26
N GLY A 138 17.35 -9.14 -13.61
CA GLY A 138 16.39 -8.33 -12.86
C GLY A 138 15.32 -7.72 -13.76
N ILE A 139 15.72 -7.14 -14.89
CA ILE A 139 14.80 -6.63 -15.92
C ILE A 139 13.87 -7.74 -16.42
N ASP A 140 14.43 -8.90 -16.77
CA ASP A 140 13.69 -10.02 -17.31
C ASP A 140 12.68 -10.59 -16.29
N HIS A 141 13.03 -10.63 -15.00
CA HIS A 141 12.08 -10.98 -13.94
C HIS A 141 10.85 -10.05 -13.95
N TYR A 142 11.07 -8.73 -13.92
CA TYR A 142 9.96 -7.78 -13.92
C TYR A 142 9.15 -7.83 -15.22
N ASN A 143 9.80 -8.00 -16.38
CA ASN A 143 9.13 -8.17 -17.66
C ASN A 143 8.25 -9.42 -17.70
N ARG A 144 8.74 -10.56 -17.17
CA ARG A 144 7.93 -11.78 -17.06
C ARG A 144 6.73 -11.59 -16.14
N MET A 145 6.89 -10.88 -15.02
CA MET A 145 5.80 -10.59 -14.09
C MET A 145 4.76 -9.63 -14.69
N ILE A 146 5.18 -8.53 -15.32
CA ILE A 146 4.30 -7.57 -16.02
C ILE A 146 3.48 -8.30 -17.09
N ASN A 147 4.14 -9.10 -17.92
CA ASN A 147 3.47 -9.91 -18.94
C ASN A 147 2.44 -10.89 -18.34
N ALA A 148 2.76 -11.50 -17.19
CA ALA A 148 1.83 -12.40 -16.51
C ALA A 148 0.61 -11.66 -15.94
N ILE A 149 0.80 -10.46 -15.38
CA ILE A 149 -0.28 -9.59 -14.87
C ILE A 149 -1.25 -9.24 -16.01
N LEU A 150 -0.71 -8.75 -17.13
CA LEU A 150 -1.49 -8.36 -18.30
C LEU A 150 -2.22 -9.54 -18.93
N LYS A 151 -1.57 -10.72 -19.01
CA LYS A 151 -2.19 -11.95 -19.51
C LYS A 151 -3.39 -12.39 -18.67
N LYS A 152 -3.42 -12.07 -17.38
CA LYS A 152 -4.57 -12.35 -16.49
C LYS A 152 -5.64 -11.24 -16.55
N GLY A 153 -5.45 -10.21 -17.38
CA GLY A 153 -6.38 -9.10 -17.56
C GLY A 153 -6.42 -8.16 -16.37
N MET A 154 -5.30 -7.98 -15.68
CA MET A 154 -5.12 -7.00 -14.61
C MET A 154 -4.20 -5.88 -15.08
N GLU A 155 -4.43 -4.66 -14.58
CA GLU A 155 -3.62 -3.49 -14.87
C GLU A 155 -2.42 -3.39 -13.89
N PRO A 156 -1.16 -3.40 -14.37
CA PRO A 156 0.01 -3.24 -13.52
C PRO A 156 0.24 -1.77 -13.14
N PHE A 157 0.37 -1.49 -11.84
CA PHE A 157 0.76 -0.17 -11.33
C PHE A 157 2.15 -0.25 -10.70
N ILE A 158 3.13 0.39 -11.33
CA ILE A 158 4.53 0.21 -10.94
C ILE A 158 5.01 1.38 -10.08
N THR A 159 5.53 1.04 -8.92
CA THR A 159 6.21 1.97 -8.00
C THR A 159 7.72 1.84 -8.22
N LEU A 160 8.38 2.91 -8.69
CA LEU A 160 9.82 2.85 -8.98
C LEU A 160 10.69 2.67 -7.72
N THR A 161 10.31 3.29 -6.60
CA THR A 161 11.05 3.16 -5.34
C THR A 161 10.10 2.98 -4.17
N HIS A 162 10.37 1.98 -3.33
CA HIS A 162 9.60 1.70 -2.12
C HIS A 162 10.54 1.41 -0.94
N TYR A 163 11.44 2.38 -0.69
CA TYR A 163 12.41 2.42 0.41
C TYR A 163 13.62 1.46 0.31
N ASP A 164 13.68 0.59 -0.69
CA ASP A 164 14.74 -0.40 -0.91
C ASP A 164 15.81 0.11 -1.89
N ILE A 165 16.67 1.00 -1.38
CA ILE A 165 17.74 1.64 -2.17
C ILE A 165 18.99 0.76 -2.15
N PRO A 166 19.80 0.70 -3.23
CA PRO A 166 21.06 -0.02 -3.20
C PRO A 166 21.95 0.46 -2.05
N GLN A 167 22.45 -0.48 -1.24
CA GLN A 167 23.32 -0.19 -0.11
C GLN A 167 24.57 0.59 -0.54
N GLU A 168 25.02 0.40 -1.77
CA GLU A 168 26.15 1.12 -2.33
C GLU A 168 25.95 2.65 -2.30
N LEU A 169 24.73 3.13 -2.59
CA LEU A 169 24.43 4.57 -2.58
C LEU A 169 24.42 5.13 -1.16
N GLU A 170 23.99 4.34 -0.18
CA GLU A 170 24.14 4.68 1.24
C GLU A 170 25.62 4.81 1.64
N LEU A 171 26.48 3.92 1.13
CA LEU A 171 27.91 3.93 1.46
C LEU A 171 28.69 5.07 0.79
N ILE A 172 28.37 5.39 -0.47
CA ILE A 172 29.10 6.41 -1.23
C ILE A 172 28.78 7.81 -0.71
N TYR A 173 27.48 8.11 -0.52
CA TYR A 173 27.05 9.48 -0.21
C TYR A 173 25.86 9.57 0.75
N GLY A 174 25.41 8.48 1.37
CA GLY A 174 24.27 8.52 2.30
C GLY A 174 22.91 8.62 1.59
N SER A 175 22.83 8.16 0.33
CA SER A 175 21.55 8.01 -0.38
C SER A 175 20.73 9.31 -0.41
N TRP A 176 19.49 9.29 0.06
CA TRP A 176 18.56 10.43 0.10
C TRP A 176 19.04 11.64 0.91
N LEU A 177 20.12 11.50 1.70
CA LEU A 177 20.71 12.60 2.44
C LEU A 177 21.61 13.49 1.59
N ASP A 178 21.96 13.07 0.36
CA ASP A 178 22.80 13.82 -0.57
C ASP A 178 22.05 14.14 -1.88
N PRO A 179 22.12 15.38 -2.39
CA PRO A 179 21.49 15.77 -3.66
C PRO A 179 21.89 14.94 -4.89
N GLN A 180 23.05 14.27 -4.87
CA GLN A 180 23.52 13.40 -5.95
C GLN A 180 22.54 12.26 -6.26
N VAL A 181 21.76 11.81 -5.27
CA VAL A 181 20.72 10.77 -5.44
C VAL A 181 19.72 11.09 -6.55
N ARG A 182 19.51 12.38 -6.85
CA ARG A 182 18.63 12.81 -7.95
C ARG A 182 19.09 12.25 -9.29
N GLU A 183 20.39 12.32 -9.57
CA GLU A 183 20.95 11.84 -10.84
C GLU A 183 20.87 10.32 -10.95
N ASP A 184 21.17 9.60 -9.86
CA ASP A 184 21.04 8.15 -9.79
C ASP A 184 19.59 7.69 -9.95
N PHE A 185 18.65 8.37 -9.28
CA PHE A 185 17.23 8.04 -9.39
C PHE A 185 16.68 8.33 -10.80
N VAL A 186 17.06 9.45 -11.43
CA VAL A 186 16.67 9.75 -12.81
C VAL A 186 17.20 8.68 -13.76
N HIS A 187 18.48 8.29 -13.63
CA HIS A 187 19.06 7.26 -14.48
C HIS A 187 18.37 5.90 -14.31
N TYR A 188 18.10 5.51 -13.06
CA TYR A 188 17.33 4.31 -12.74
C TYR A 188 15.90 4.35 -13.33
N ALA A 189 15.21 5.48 -13.18
CA ALA A 189 13.88 5.66 -13.74
C ALA A 189 13.88 5.54 -15.27
N GLU A 190 14.86 6.16 -15.96
CA GLU A 190 15.02 6.03 -17.40
C GLU A 190 15.22 4.58 -17.86
N ILE A 191 16.02 3.80 -17.12
CA ILE A 191 16.20 2.37 -17.41
C ILE A 191 14.86 1.64 -17.29
N CYS A 192 14.11 1.86 -16.21
CA CYS A 192 12.80 1.26 -16.02
C CYS A 192 11.85 1.62 -17.17
N PHE A 193 11.75 2.91 -17.53
CA PHE A 193 10.90 3.34 -18.65
C PHE A 193 11.29 2.68 -19.97
N ARG A 194 12.58 2.59 -20.29
CA ARG A 194 13.05 1.99 -21.55
C ARG A 194 12.91 0.47 -21.60
N GLN A 195 13.21 -0.21 -20.50
CA GLN A 195 13.42 -1.67 -20.50
C GLN A 195 12.23 -2.47 -19.97
N THR A 196 11.35 -1.85 -19.17
CA THR A 196 10.20 -2.57 -18.58
C THR A 196 8.84 -2.01 -18.96
N LEU A 197 8.76 -0.77 -19.42
CA LEU A 197 7.48 -0.08 -19.65
C LEU A 197 7.17 0.20 -21.14
N TRP A 198 8.17 0.26 -22.02
CA TRP A 198 7.99 0.76 -23.39
C TRP A 198 7.43 -0.26 -24.40
N GLU A 199 7.70 -1.56 -24.25
CA GLU A 199 7.21 -2.55 -25.22
C GLU A 199 5.69 -2.84 -25.13
N GLN A 200 5.01 -2.24 -24.15
CA GLN A 200 3.60 -2.51 -23.81
C GLN A 200 2.64 -1.37 -24.19
N SER A 201 3.14 -0.23 -24.70
CA SER A 201 2.35 0.97 -25.03
C SER A 201 2.17 1.21 -26.53
#